data_AF-A0A0S8GGT8-F1
#
_entry.id   AF-A0A0S8GGT8-F1
#
_cell.length_a   1.000
_cell.length_b   1.000
_cell.length_c   1.000
_cell.angle_alpha   90.00
_cell.angle_beta   90.00
_cell.angle_gamma   90.00
#
_symmetry.space_group_name_H-M   'P 1'
#
loop_
_entity.id
_entity.type
_entity.pdbx_description
1 polymer ?
#
loop_
_entity_poly.entity_id
_entity_poly.type
_entity_poly.pdbx_seq_one_letter_code
_entity_poly.pdbx_strand_id
1 'polypeptide(L)' 'MNVMVGRQAPEFTANAFYKGSAKTIKLSDYRGQWVMLCFYPADFTCV' A
#
# COMPACT_ATOMS: atom_id res chain seq x y z
N MET A 1 -16.58 8.37 -0.78
CA MET A 1 -15.46 8.79 -1.65
C MET A 1 -15.19 7.62 -2.59
N ASN A 2 -15.48 7.74 -3.89
CA ASN A 2 -15.35 6.61 -4.83
C ASN A 2 -13.94 6.56 -5.42
N VAL A 3 -13.31 5.39 -5.36
CA VAL A 3 -12.05 5.12 -6.05
C VAL A 3 -12.38 4.85 -7.53
N MET A 4 -11.76 5.60 -8.43
CA MET A 4 -12.00 5.49 -9.88
C MET A 4 -10.67 5.43 -10.62
N VAL A 5 -10.60 4.56 -11.63
CA VAL A 5 -9.44 4.45 -12.52
C VAL A 5 -9.19 5.78 -13.23
N GLY A 6 -7.91 6.14 -13.40
CA GLY A 6 -7.49 7.39 -14.04
C GLY A 6 -7.55 8.63 -13.14
N ARG A 7 -8.12 8.53 -11.93
CA ARG A 7 -7.98 9.58 -10.90
C ARG A 7 -6.74 9.33 -10.05
N GLN A 8 -6.29 10.39 -9.36
CA GLN A 8 -5.22 10.28 -8.40
C GLN A 8 -5.58 9.24 -7.33
N ALA A 9 -4.66 8.31 -7.08
CA ALA A 9 -4.82 7.32 -6.03
C ALA A 9 -4.95 8.01 -4.65
N PRO A 10 -5.84 7.53 -3.76
CA PRO A 10 -5.97 8.09 -2.42
C PRO A 10 -4.65 7.99 -1.65
N GLU A 11 -4.25 9.09 -1.00
CA GLU A 11 -3.10 9.06 -0.12
C GLU A 11 -3.38 8.18 1.10
N PHE A 12 -2.37 7.44 1.53
CA PHE A 12 -2.41 6.66 2.76
C PHE A 12 -1.06 6.73 3.47
N THR A 13 -1.10 6.48 4.78
CA THR A 13 0.08 6.25 5.60
C THR A 13 -0.16 4.95 6.36
N ALA A 14 0.82 4.05 6.36
CA ALA A 14 0.71 2.76 7.01
C ALA A 14 2.03 2.34 7.64
N ASN A 15 1.96 1.52 8.68
CA ASN A 15 3.12 0.80 9.18
C ASN A 15 3.32 -0.45 8.30
N ALA A 16 4.56 -0.66 7.86
CA ALA A 16 4.96 -1.76 7.02
C ALA A 16 6.20 -2.44 7.59
N PHE A 17 6.33 -3.74 7.33
CA PHE A 17 7.54 -4.48 7.63
C PHE A 17 8.31 -4.72 6.34
N TYR A 18 9.52 -4.17 6.25
CA TYR A 18 10.36 -4.27 5.05
C TYR A 18 11.83 -4.49 5.43
N LYS A 19 12.46 -5.49 4.80
CA LYS A 19 13.87 -5.87 5.02
C LYS A 19 14.23 -6.04 6.51
N GLY A 20 13.37 -6.74 7.26
CA GLY A 20 13.61 -7.04 8.69
C GLY A 20 13.34 -5.88 9.65
N SER A 21 12.69 -4.80 9.20
CA SER A 21 12.45 -3.62 10.03
C SER A 21 11.04 -3.06 9.85
N ALA A 22 10.46 -2.59 10.96
CA ALA A 22 9.22 -1.82 10.94
C ALA A 22 9.51 -0.39 10.47
N LYS A 23 8.70 0.11 9.54
CA LYS A 23 8.79 1.46 8.99
C LYS A 23 7.39 2.02 8.77
N THR A 24 7.25 3.33 8.86
CA THR A 24 6.06 4.03 8.38
C THR A 24 6.30 4.42 6.93
N ILE A 25 5.35 4.09 6.06
CA ILE A 25 5.39 4.41 4.63
C ILE A 25 4.20 5.30 4.24
N LYS A 26 4.39 6.14 3.25
CA LYS A 26 3.33 6.91 2.59
C LYS A 26 3.31 6.62 1.10
N LEU A 27 2.14 6.68 0.48
CA LEU A 27 2.06 6.53 -0.98
C LEU A 27 2.89 7.60 -1.71
N SER A 28 2.92 8.82 -1.17
CA SER A 28 3.75 9.92 -1.67
C SER A 28 5.26 9.62 -1.71
N ASP A 29 5.77 8.70 -0.88
CA ASP A 29 7.21 8.39 -0.83
C ASP A 29 7.69 7.67 -2.11
N TYR A 30 6.76 7.15 -2.92
CA TYR A 30 7.03 6.37 -4.13
C TYR A 30 6.73 7.16 -5.43
N ARG A 31 6.60 8.49 -5.36
CA ARG A 31 6.38 9.33 -6.55
C ARG A 31 7.53 9.16 -7.55
N GLY A 32 7.18 9.14 -8.85
CA GLY A 32 8.14 8.91 -9.93
C GLY A 32 8.44 7.44 -10.22
N GLN A 33 7.79 6.51 -9.51
CA GLN A 33 7.90 5.06 -9.74
C GLN A 33 6.51 4.47 -10.01
N TRP A 34 6.48 3.34 -10.72
CA TRP A 34 5.26 2.53 -10.81
C TRP A 34 5.08 1.75 -9.51
N VAL A 35 3.86 1.81 -8.95
CA VAL A 35 3.49 1.15 -7.68
C VAL A 35 2.32 0.21 -7.93
N MET A 36 2.45 -1.04 -7.47
CA MET A 36 1.39 -2.03 -7.47
C MET A 36 0.98 -2.30 -6.02
N LEU A 37 -0.27 -2.01 -5.66
CA LEU A 37 -0.84 -2.24 -4.33
C LEU A 37 -1.83 -3.41 -4.41
N CYS A 38 -1.53 -4.49 -3.69
CA CYS A 38 -2.40 -5.67 -3.60
C CYS A 38 -2.99 -5.78 -2.20
N PHE A 39 -4.28 -6.09 -2.12
CA PHE A 39 -4.95 -6.43 -0.87
C PHE A 39 -5.19 -7.93 -0.83
N TYR A 40 -4.99 -8.53 0.34
CA TYR A 40 -5.32 -9.93 0.61
C TYR A 40 -6.12 -10.02 1.92
N PRO A 41 -6.95 -11.05 2.11
CA PRO A 41 -7.98 -11.04 3.15
C PRO A 41 -7.43 -11.14 4.58
N ALA A 42 -6.48 -12.04 4.83
CA ALA A 42 -5.87 -12.21 6.15
C ALA A 42 -4.56 -13.02 6.07
N ASP A 43 -3.71 -12.84 7.07
CA ASP A 43 -2.54 -13.70 7.32
C ASP A 43 -2.96 -15.04 7.94
N PHE A 44 -2.15 -16.08 7.72
CA PHE A 44 -2.27 -17.39 8.37
C PHE A 44 -3.64 -18.08 8.26
N THR A 45 -4.32 -17.95 7.12
CA THR A 45 -5.55 -18.69 6.85
C THR A 45 -5.25 -20.14 6.49
N CYS A 46 -6.01 -21.09 7.04
CA CYS A 46 -6.04 -22.47 6.56
C CYS A 46 -6.94 -22.53 5.32
N VAL A 47 -6.34 -22.68 4.14
CA VAL A 47 -7.05 -23.00 2.89
C VAL A 47 -7.19 -24.49 2.72
#